data_AF-A0A2E4CVN2-F1
#
_entry.id   AF-A0A2E4CVN2-F1
#
_cell.length_a   1.000
_cell.length_b   1.000
_cell.length_c   1.000
_cell.angle_alpha   90.00
_cell.angle_beta   90.00
_cell.angle_gamma   90.00
#
_symmetry.space_group_name_H-M   'P 1'
#
loop_
_entity.id
_entity.type
_entity.pdbx_description
1 polymer ?
#
loop_
_entity_poly.entity_id
_entity_poly.type
_entity_poly.pdbx_seq_one_letter_code
_entity_poly.pdbx_strand_id
1 'polypeptide(L)'
;MNQISNSEDDEEYEDFSPELAKITLARHGASRAVLVEEHASSYKWLLASLLTLNSGGLFGVVTAEQPPAQAEVLAVLFWIGIVCALGVAWRGQVVTRKFIAKLSELELIYALASIYGNMQVRKADKVEKELSAMTGWSVKAFGWISVVSFSAALFLAVFG
;
A
#
# COMPACT_ATOMS: atom_id res chain seq x y z
N MET A 1 16.90 -64.64 -15.60
CA MET A 1 16.17 -63.76 -16.53
C MET A 1 15.08 -63.09 -15.71
N ASN A 2 15.42 -61.96 -15.06
CA ASN A 2 14.53 -61.27 -14.13
C ASN A 2 13.69 -60.27 -14.92
N GLN A 3 12.38 -60.48 -14.94
CA GLN A 3 11.43 -59.44 -15.34
C GLN A 3 11.25 -58.51 -14.14
N ILE A 4 11.82 -57.31 -14.24
CA ILE A 4 11.50 -56.20 -13.36
C ILE A 4 10.16 -55.66 -13.88
N SER A 5 9.08 -55.90 -13.15
CA SER A 5 7.81 -55.24 -13.40
C SER A 5 7.97 -53.77 -13.05
N ASN A 6 8.01 -52.92 -14.06
CA ASN A 6 7.67 -51.52 -13.87
C ASN A 6 6.17 -51.48 -13.60
N SER A 7 5.79 -51.50 -12.33
CA SER A 7 4.52 -50.93 -11.91
C SER A 7 4.63 -49.44 -12.22
N GLU A 8 4.02 -49.04 -13.33
CA GLU A 8 3.61 -47.67 -13.55
C GLU A 8 2.74 -47.29 -12.34
N ASP A 9 3.36 -46.64 -11.37
CA ASP A 9 2.66 -45.79 -10.42
C ASP A 9 2.05 -44.66 -11.28
N ASP A 10 0.90 -44.96 -11.87
CA ASP A 10 -0.06 -43.99 -12.35
C ASP A 10 -0.46 -43.18 -11.12
N GLU A 11 0.34 -42.15 -10.79
CA GLU A 11 -0.09 -41.04 -9.97
C GLU A 11 -1.31 -40.45 -10.67
N GLU A 12 -2.49 -40.92 -10.24
CA GLU A 12 -3.79 -40.38 -10.55
C GLU A 12 -3.74 -38.92 -10.08
N TYR A 13 -3.34 -38.02 -10.98
CA TYR A 13 -3.45 -36.58 -10.77
C TYR A 13 -4.94 -36.32 -10.56
N GLU A 14 -5.33 -36.22 -9.28
CA GLU A 14 -6.66 -35.78 -8.86
C GLU A 14 -6.99 -34.54 -9.70
N ASP A 15 -7.88 -34.74 -10.68
CA ASP A 15 -8.29 -33.72 -11.64
C ASP A 15 -8.85 -32.56 -10.82
N PHE A 16 -8.01 -31.54 -10.63
CA PHE A 16 -8.24 -30.48 -9.68
C PHE A 16 -9.47 -29.72 -10.17
N SER A 17 -10.63 -30.01 -9.58
CA SER A 17 -11.89 -29.61 -10.19
C SER A 17 -11.87 -28.09 -10.42
N PRO A 18 -12.33 -27.60 -11.58
CA PRO A 18 -12.35 -26.17 -11.88
C PRO A 18 -13.08 -25.33 -10.81
N GLU A 19 -13.95 -25.96 -10.02
CA GLU A 19 -14.62 -25.35 -8.86
C GLU A 19 -13.69 -25.19 -7.66
N LEU A 20 -12.87 -26.19 -7.34
CA LEU A 20 -11.85 -26.11 -6.28
C LEU A 20 -10.81 -25.02 -6.58
N ALA A 21 -10.41 -24.88 -7.84
CA ALA A 21 -9.54 -23.78 -8.29
C ALA A 21 -10.19 -22.40 -8.07
N LYS A 22 -11.49 -22.23 -8.43
CA LYS A 22 -12.24 -20.98 -8.20
C LYS A 22 -12.39 -20.64 -6.72
N ILE A 23 -12.69 -21.62 -5.87
CA ILE A 23 -12.82 -21.42 -4.42
C ILE A 23 -11.49 -21.02 -3.82
N THR A 24 -10.39 -21.65 -4.24
CA THR A 24 -9.04 -21.35 -3.77
C THR A 24 -8.61 -19.95 -4.19
N LEU A 25 -8.87 -19.55 -5.44
CA LEU A 25 -8.66 -18.18 -5.95
C LEU A 25 -9.48 -17.15 -5.16
N ALA A 26 -10.76 -17.42 -4.91
CA ALA A 26 -11.62 -16.54 -4.11
C ALA A 26 -11.10 -16.39 -2.68
N ARG A 27 -10.63 -17.49 -2.08
CA ARG A 27 -10.07 -17.51 -0.72
C ARG A 27 -8.74 -16.77 -0.63
N HIS A 28 -7.85 -16.92 -1.62
CA HIS A 28 -6.60 -16.16 -1.69
C HIS A 28 -6.85 -14.67 -1.91
N GLY A 29 -7.83 -14.31 -2.74
CA GLY A 29 -8.28 -12.93 -2.91
C GLY A 29 -8.78 -12.31 -1.59
N ALA A 30 -9.56 -13.06 -0.81
CA ALA A 30 -10.04 -12.63 0.50
C ALA A 30 -8.91 -12.43 1.53
N SER A 31 -7.98 -13.39 1.66
CA SER A 31 -6.84 -13.26 2.58
C SER A 31 -5.91 -12.09 2.21
N ARG A 32 -5.73 -11.82 0.91
CA ARG A 32 -4.95 -10.66 0.44
C ARG A 32 -5.66 -9.34 0.69
N ALA A 33 -6.98 -9.29 0.53
CA ALA A 33 -7.77 -8.11 0.89
C ALA A 33 -7.60 -7.77 2.37
N VAL A 34 -7.60 -8.79 3.26
CA VAL A 34 -7.34 -8.62 4.69
C VAL A 34 -5.94 -8.06 4.95
N LEU A 35 -4.88 -8.62 4.34
CA LEU A 35 -3.51 -8.10 4.51
C LEU A 35 -3.37 -6.66 4.01
N VAL A 36 -3.99 -6.32 2.88
CA VAL A 36 -4.02 -4.94 2.38
C VAL A 36 -4.79 -4.02 3.33
N GLU A 37 -5.86 -4.50 3.94
CA GLU A 37 -6.67 -3.75 4.90
C GLU A 37 -5.95 -3.51 6.23
N GLU A 38 -5.19 -4.49 6.73
CA GLU A 38 -4.34 -4.35 7.91
C GLU A 38 -3.22 -3.31 7.67
N HIS A 39 -2.53 -3.39 6.53
CA HIS A 39 -1.55 -2.38 6.15
C HIS A 39 -2.19 -0.99 5.97
N ALA A 40 -3.41 -0.93 5.45
CA ALA A 40 -4.18 0.31 5.36
C ALA A 40 -4.56 0.85 6.75
N SER A 41 -4.75 0.00 7.76
CA SER A 41 -5.06 0.40 9.13
C SER A 41 -3.90 1.15 9.78
N SER A 42 -2.68 0.59 9.77
CA SER A 42 -1.50 1.28 10.31
C SER A 42 -1.25 2.62 9.61
N TYR A 43 -1.51 2.68 8.31
CA TYR A 43 -1.40 3.89 7.52
C TYR A 43 -2.44 4.97 7.88
N LYS A 44 -3.69 4.57 8.16
CA LYS A 44 -4.75 5.48 8.65
C LYS A 44 -4.35 6.09 10.00
N TRP A 45 -3.81 5.29 10.92
CA TRP A 45 -3.34 5.80 12.20
C TRP A 45 -2.17 6.77 12.06
N LEU A 46 -1.19 6.46 11.21
CA LEU A 46 -0.08 7.38 10.93
C LEU A 46 -0.60 8.71 10.34
N LEU A 47 -1.48 8.64 9.36
CA LEU A 47 -2.09 9.82 8.74
C LEU A 47 -2.87 10.67 9.75
N ALA A 48 -3.68 10.02 10.59
CA ALA A 48 -4.45 10.69 11.64
C ALA A 48 -3.53 11.40 12.63
N SER A 49 -2.42 10.76 13.03
CA SER A 49 -1.41 11.37 13.90
C SER A 49 -0.75 12.58 13.25
N LEU A 50 -0.34 12.51 11.98
CA LEU A 50 0.27 13.64 11.27
C LEU A 50 -0.68 14.83 11.13
N LEU A 51 -1.94 14.57 10.80
CA LEU A 51 -2.97 15.60 10.75
C LEU A 51 -3.25 16.21 12.13
N THR A 52 -3.36 15.37 13.16
CA THR A 52 -3.62 15.81 14.53
C THR A 52 -2.49 16.69 15.06
N LEU A 53 -1.24 16.29 14.86
CA LEU A 53 -0.07 17.05 15.30
C LEU A 53 0.00 18.42 14.62
N ASN A 54 -0.08 18.46 13.28
CA ASN A 54 0.01 19.73 12.56
C ASN A 54 -1.21 20.63 12.80
N SER A 55 -2.43 20.06 12.86
CA SER A 55 -3.65 20.85 13.12
C SER A 55 -3.69 21.36 14.56
N GLY A 56 -3.27 20.55 15.52
CA GLY A 56 -3.15 20.96 16.92
C GLY A 56 -2.12 22.07 17.11
N GLY A 57 -0.97 21.97 16.43
CA GLY A 57 0.03 23.03 16.40
C GLY A 57 -0.52 24.33 15.80
N LEU A 58 -1.18 24.25 14.65
CA LEU A 58 -1.80 25.41 14.00
C LEU A 58 -2.88 26.04 14.88
N PHE A 59 -3.74 25.24 15.49
CA PHE A 59 -4.77 25.72 16.41
C PHE A 59 -4.15 26.44 17.60
N GLY A 60 -3.09 25.87 18.19
CA GLY A 60 -2.34 26.51 19.27
C GLY A 60 -1.77 27.88 18.90
N VAL A 61 -1.26 28.04 17.68
CA VAL A 61 -0.79 29.35 17.17
C VAL A 61 -1.95 30.34 17.05
N VAL A 62 -3.10 29.91 16.54
CA VAL A 62 -4.28 30.78 16.34
C VAL A 62 -4.91 31.22 17.67
N THR A 63 -4.89 30.37 18.69
CA THR A 63 -5.50 30.65 19.99
C THR A 63 -4.56 31.30 21.00
N ALA A 64 -3.30 31.54 20.65
CA ALA A 64 -2.34 32.17 21.54
C ALA A 64 -2.75 33.62 21.85
N GLU A 65 -2.94 33.95 23.12
CA GLU A 65 -3.29 35.32 23.56
C GLU A 65 -2.21 36.35 23.20
N GLN A 66 -0.95 35.91 23.20
CA GLN A 66 0.20 36.66 22.70
C GLN A 66 0.90 35.80 21.66
N PRO A 67 0.60 35.99 20.37
CA PRO A 67 1.23 35.19 19.32
C PRO A 67 2.74 35.46 19.31
N PRO A 68 3.57 34.41 19.14
CA PRO A 68 5.00 34.59 19.00
C PRO A 68 5.33 35.47 17.80
N ALA A 69 6.46 36.18 17.82
CA ALA A 69 6.88 37.08 16.74
C ALA A 69 6.94 36.39 15.36
N GLN A 70 7.08 35.06 15.36
CA GLN A 70 7.19 34.22 14.17
C GLN A 70 5.88 33.46 13.84
N ALA A 71 4.72 33.86 14.39
CA ALA A 71 3.46 33.14 14.24
C ALA A 71 3.06 32.84 12.78
N GLU A 72 3.33 33.77 11.85
CA GLU A 72 3.07 33.55 10.42
C GLU A 72 3.91 32.39 9.85
N VAL A 73 5.18 32.32 10.21
CA VAL A 73 6.11 31.25 9.78
C VAL A 73 5.67 29.91 10.36
N LEU A 74 5.28 29.88 11.64
CA LEU A 74 4.76 28.68 12.29
C LEU A 74 3.49 28.17 11.59
N ALA A 75 2.55 29.08 11.30
CA ALA A 75 1.30 28.74 10.62
C ALA A 75 1.57 28.15 9.23
N VAL A 76 2.50 28.73 8.46
CA VAL A 76 2.90 28.20 7.15
C VAL A 76 3.49 26.80 7.26
N LEU A 77 4.37 26.56 8.23
CA LEU A 77 4.96 25.23 8.43
C LEU A 77 3.92 24.17 8.80
N PHE A 78 2.98 24.49 9.70
CA PHE A 78 1.89 23.57 10.03
C PHE A 78 0.97 23.31 8.83
N TRP A 79 0.66 24.34 8.02
CA TRP A 79 -0.11 24.16 6.78
C TRP A 79 0.59 23.26 5.77
N ILE A 80 1.91 23.43 5.57
CA ILE A 80 2.70 22.54 4.72
C ILE A 80 2.58 21.09 5.23
N GLY A 81 2.64 20.90 6.56
CA GLY A 81 2.50 19.59 7.17
C GLY A 81 1.13 18.96 6.94
N ILE A 82 0.04 19.72 7.09
CA ILE A 82 -1.33 19.29 6.80
C ILE A 82 -1.49 18.90 5.32
N VAL A 83 -1.05 19.77 4.41
CA VAL A 83 -1.16 19.53 2.95
C VAL A 83 -0.36 18.29 2.56
N CYS A 84 0.83 18.10 3.11
CA CYS A 84 1.63 16.90 2.85
C CYS A 84 0.96 15.65 3.41
N ALA A 85 0.39 15.69 4.62
CA ALA A 85 -0.37 14.57 5.17
C ALA A 85 -1.60 14.22 4.30
N LEU A 86 -2.33 15.20 3.80
CA LEU A 86 -3.41 14.96 2.83
C LEU A 86 -2.88 14.37 1.50
N GLY A 87 -1.71 14.85 1.06
CA GLY A 87 -1.00 14.31 -0.10
C GLY A 87 -0.61 12.83 0.06
N VAL A 88 -0.15 12.43 1.25
CA VAL A 88 0.06 11.02 1.65
C VAL A 88 -1.23 10.25 1.42
N ALA A 89 -2.35 10.68 2.00
CA ALA A 89 -3.64 10.01 1.87
C ALA A 89 -4.05 9.81 0.40
N TRP A 90 -4.02 10.89 -0.39
CA TRP A 90 -4.46 10.87 -1.78
C TRP A 90 -3.55 10.01 -2.66
N ARG A 91 -2.23 10.21 -2.59
CA ARG A 91 -1.28 9.43 -3.40
C ARG A 91 -1.27 7.97 -2.98
N GLY A 92 -1.36 7.68 -1.68
CA GLY A 92 -1.49 6.31 -1.16
C GLY A 92 -2.69 5.60 -1.78
N GLN A 93 -3.87 6.21 -1.75
CA GLN A 93 -5.06 5.63 -2.37
C GLN A 93 -4.91 5.39 -3.88
N VAL A 94 -4.33 6.34 -4.62
CA VAL A 94 -4.11 6.18 -6.07
C VAL A 94 -3.16 5.02 -6.37
N VAL A 95 -2.04 4.92 -5.64
CA VAL A 95 -1.05 3.84 -5.82
C VAL A 95 -1.67 2.50 -5.44
N THR A 96 -2.35 2.40 -4.30
CA THR A 96 -3.01 1.17 -3.85
C THR A 96 -4.07 0.70 -4.85
N ARG A 97 -4.91 1.60 -5.38
CA ARG A 97 -5.92 1.23 -6.41
C ARG A 97 -5.26 0.67 -7.67
N LYS A 98 -4.18 1.30 -8.15
CA LYS A 98 -3.43 0.82 -9.31
C LYS A 98 -2.77 -0.53 -9.04
N PHE A 99 -2.20 -0.69 -7.85
CA PHE A 99 -1.57 -1.93 -7.42
C PHE A 99 -2.58 -3.09 -7.37
N ILE A 100 -3.74 -2.89 -6.72
CA ILE A 100 -4.80 -3.91 -6.65
C ILE A 100 -5.27 -4.29 -8.06
N ALA A 101 -5.51 -3.31 -8.94
CA ALA A 101 -5.95 -3.59 -10.31
C ALA A 101 -4.94 -4.47 -11.08
N LYS A 102 -3.64 -4.20 -10.93
CA LYS A 102 -2.59 -4.99 -11.56
C LYS A 102 -2.38 -6.35 -10.92
N LEU A 103 -2.56 -6.44 -9.60
CA LEU A 103 -2.51 -7.71 -8.90
C LEU A 103 -3.65 -8.63 -9.35
N SER A 104 -4.86 -8.11 -9.47
CA SER A 104 -6.00 -8.87 -10.00
C SER A 104 -5.80 -9.28 -11.46
N GLU A 105 -5.16 -8.44 -12.29
CA GLU A 105 -4.78 -8.81 -13.66
C GLU A 105 -3.80 -9.99 -13.67
N LEU A 106 -2.81 -9.98 -12.78
CA LEU A 106 -1.83 -11.07 -12.63
C LEU A 106 -2.50 -12.36 -12.17
N GLU A 107 -3.36 -12.28 -11.14
CA GLU A 107 -4.11 -13.43 -10.61
C GLU A 107 -4.99 -14.08 -11.68
N LEU A 108 -5.65 -13.28 -12.53
CA LEU A 108 -6.44 -13.79 -13.65
C LEU A 108 -5.58 -14.55 -14.67
N ILE A 109 -4.34 -14.09 -14.95
CA ILE A 109 -3.43 -14.78 -15.87
C ILE A 109 -3.08 -16.17 -15.33
N TYR A 110 -2.73 -16.27 -14.04
CA TYR A 110 -2.41 -17.56 -13.41
C TYR A 110 -3.63 -18.48 -13.33
N ALA A 111 -4.82 -17.94 -13.03
CA ALA A 111 -6.06 -18.70 -13.01
C ALA A 111 -6.42 -19.30 -14.38
N LEU A 112 -6.23 -18.52 -15.46
CA LEU A 112 -6.44 -19.02 -16.81
C LEU A 112 -5.38 -20.05 -17.20
N ALA A 113 -4.12 -19.85 -16.80
CA ALA A 113 -3.06 -20.81 -17.05
C ALA A 113 -3.32 -22.16 -16.37
N SER A 114 -3.88 -22.18 -15.15
CA SER A 114 -4.21 -23.43 -14.44
C SER A 114 -5.40 -24.16 -15.08
N ILE A 115 -6.37 -23.44 -15.66
CA ILE A 115 -7.54 -24.06 -16.30
C ILE A 115 -7.20 -24.58 -17.71
N TYR A 116 -6.48 -23.79 -18.50
CA TYR A 116 -6.24 -24.09 -19.92
C TYR A 116 -4.87 -24.72 -20.20
N GLY A 117 -4.03 -24.88 -19.17
CA GLY A 117 -2.68 -25.43 -19.30
C GLY A 117 -1.70 -24.57 -20.11
N ASN A 118 -2.10 -23.37 -20.54
CA ASN A 118 -1.30 -22.50 -21.38
C ASN A 118 -1.02 -21.16 -20.70
N MET A 119 0.23 -20.98 -20.28
CA MET A 119 0.71 -19.80 -19.57
C MET A 119 1.11 -18.70 -20.56
N GLN A 120 0.47 -17.51 -20.45
CA GLN A 120 0.91 -16.33 -21.20
C GLN A 120 2.12 -15.65 -20.52
N VAL A 121 3.28 -16.31 -20.53
CA VAL A 121 4.51 -15.91 -19.82
C VAL A 121 4.86 -14.44 -20.05
N ARG A 122 4.87 -13.99 -21.32
CA ARG A 122 5.23 -12.61 -21.66
C ARG A 122 4.26 -11.56 -21.08
N LYS A 123 2.99 -11.92 -20.91
CA LYS A 123 1.98 -11.03 -20.32
C LYS A 123 2.13 -11.00 -18.79
N ALA A 124 2.37 -12.15 -18.16
CA ALA A 124 2.65 -12.26 -16.73
C ALA A 124 3.90 -11.44 -16.35
N ASP A 125 5.03 -11.65 -17.03
CA ASP A 125 6.28 -10.91 -16.81
C ASP A 125 6.10 -9.39 -16.91
N LYS A 126 5.26 -8.94 -17.85
CA LYS A 126 4.97 -7.52 -18.02
C LYS A 126 4.22 -6.97 -16.81
N VAL A 127 3.19 -7.66 -16.36
CA VAL A 127 2.38 -7.23 -15.21
C VAL A 127 3.21 -7.29 -13.91
N GLU A 128 4.07 -8.29 -13.74
CA GLU A 128 4.99 -8.38 -12.59
C GLU A 128 6.02 -7.25 -12.57
N LYS A 129 6.58 -6.88 -13.73
CA LYS A 129 7.46 -5.71 -13.85
C LYS A 129 6.73 -4.42 -13.52
N GLU A 130 5.49 -4.26 -14.00
CA GLU A 130 4.66 -3.10 -13.68
C GLU A 130 4.37 -3.02 -12.17
N LEU A 131 4.02 -4.14 -11.52
CA LEU A 131 3.82 -4.22 -10.07
C LEU A 131 5.09 -3.89 -9.29
N SER A 132 6.23 -4.46 -9.67
CA SER A 132 7.52 -4.24 -9.01
C SER A 132 8.01 -2.79 -9.16
N ALA A 133 7.65 -2.13 -10.26
CA ALA A 133 7.98 -0.72 -10.49
C ALA A 133 7.08 0.26 -9.71
N MET A 134 5.96 -0.19 -9.14
CA MET A 134 5.09 0.65 -8.32
C MET A 134 5.76 0.96 -6.97
N THR A 135 6.55 2.03 -6.94
CA THR A 135 7.21 2.49 -5.73
C THR A 135 6.31 3.45 -4.94
N GLY A 136 6.20 3.22 -3.63
CA GLY A 136 5.54 4.13 -2.68
C GLY A 136 6.41 5.32 -2.26
N TRP A 137 7.45 5.68 -3.03
CA TRP A 137 8.44 6.67 -2.60
C TRP A 137 7.84 8.06 -2.41
N SER A 138 6.96 8.49 -3.31
CA SER A 138 6.26 9.78 -3.19
C SER A 138 5.44 9.89 -1.90
N VAL A 139 4.76 8.79 -1.52
CA VAL A 139 4.00 8.70 -0.27
C VAL A 139 4.92 8.85 0.94
N LYS A 140 6.08 8.16 0.93
CA LYS A 140 7.08 8.30 2.00
C LYS A 140 7.63 9.72 2.08
N ALA A 141 7.92 10.35 0.95
CA ALA A 141 8.44 11.71 0.89
C ALA A 141 7.45 12.72 1.51
N PHE A 142 6.17 12.67 1.15
CA PHE A 142 5.16 13.53 1.76
C PHE A 142 5.02 13.29 3.27
N GLY A 143 5.10 12.03 3.73
CA GLY A 143 5.07 11.72 5.16
C GLY A 143 6.25 12.35 5.91
N TRP A 144 7.45 12.24 5.36
CA TRP A 144 8.65 12.85 5.94
C TRP A 144 8.60 14.37 5.94
N ILE A 145 8.14 15.00 4.86
CA ILE A 145 7.97 16.46 4.81
C ILE A 145 6.99 16.91 5.90
N SER A 146 5.89 16.19 6.11
CA SER A 146 4.91 16.49 7.16
C SER A 146 5.49 16.41 8.57
N VAL A 147 6.35 15.43 8.84
CA VAL A 147 7.06 15.30 10.12
C VAL A 147 8.07 16.43 10.29
N VAL A 148 8.89 16.68 9.27
CA VAL A 148 9.94 17.71 9.32
C VAL A 148 9.34 19.11 9.50
N SER A 149 8.23 19.42 8.81
CA SER A 149 7.56 20.71 8.97
C SER A 149 7.01 20.90 10.38
N PHE A 150 6.39 19.86 10.96
CA PHE A 150 5.93 19.88 12.35
C PHE A 150 7.09 20.10 13.32
N SER A 151 8.18 19.32 13.19
CA SER A 151 9.34 19.44 14.07
C SER A 151 10.03 20.80 13.95
N ALA A 152 10.13 21.35 12.74
CA ALA A 152 10.69 22.69 12.52
C ALA A 152 9.82 23.78 13.15
N ALA A 153 8.49 23.70 13.00
CA ALA A 153 7.57 24.63 13.64
C ALA A 153 7.67 24.56 15.17
N LEU A 154 7.72 23.35 15.73
CA LEU A 154 7.84 23.16 17.17
C LEU A 154 9.18 23.69 17.71
N PHE A 155 10.28 23.47 16.98
CA PHE A 155 11.58 24.03 17.33
C PHE A 155 11.56 25.57 17.34
N LEU A 156 11.02 26.19 16.29
CA LEU A 156 10.91 27.65 16.21
C LEU A 156 9.97 28.21 17.28
N ALA A 157 8.88 27.53 17.61
CA ALA A 157 7.96 27.97 18.65
C ALA A 157 8.59 27.96 20.05
N VAL A 158 9.57 27.10 20.30
CA VAL A 158 10.25 26.97 21.61
C VAL A 158 11.49 27.84 21.71
N PHE A 159 12.26 27.99 20.63
CA PHE A 159 13.58 28.63 20.65
C PHE A 159 13.69 29.91 19.81
N GLY A 160 12.67 30.26 19.02
CA GLY A 160 12.63 31.41 18.13
C GLY A 160 11.81 32.57 18.66
#